data_AF-A0A2A4QRD6-F1
#
_entry.id   AF-A0A2A4QRD6-F1
#
_cell.length_a   1.000
_cell.length_b   1.000
_cell.length_c   1.000
_cell.angle_alpha   90.00
_cell.angle_beta   90.00
_cell.angle_gamma   90.00
#
_symmetry.space_group_name_H-M   'P 1'
#
loop_
_entity.id
_entity.type
_entity.pdbx_description
1 polymer ?
#
loop_
_entity_poly.entity_id
_entity_poly.type
_entity_poly.pdbx_seq_one_letter_code
_entity_poly.pdbx_strand_id
1 'polypeptide(L)'
;TARPETWKRLDSEILQKDWPHASGHSMPIRVMAVDSGYATQDVYAFVRNHPQAVWGGSGARASQPRTAVAVKGQARDTALILSVSKADTGGKRRGLRVWNVSGPVAKMELYRWLKLEWPTQEAQADGVAFPPGSCHFPQYGEEYFKQLTAERRVIRIHKGFPKATWEKDPSRNNEALDCRVYARAAASIYGLDRMSDYRWRRMEEALGMKANIPKRGVEIPVTEETRAKPSEPVKPKSRFTQRKTVKSDDPYL
;
A
#
# COMPACT_ATOMS: atom_id res chain seq x y z
N THR A 1 -15.58 0.32 -18.06
CA THR A 1 -16.19 0.45 -16.71
C THR A 1 -17.58 1.08 -16.69
N ALA A 2 -18.07 1.70 -17.78
CA ALA A 2 -19.41 2.32 -17.79
C ALA A 2 -20.61 1.34 -17.82
N ARG A 3 -20.37 0.01 -17.86
CA ARG A 3 -21.45 -0.99 -17.87
C ARG A 3 -21.96 -1.18 -16.43
N PRO A 4 -23.26 -1.02 -16.14
CA PRO A 4 -23.81 -1.19 -14.79
C PRO A 4 -23.50 -2.55 -14.17
N GLU A 5 -23.43 -3.60 -15.00
CA GLU A 5 -23.10 -4.96 -14.57
C GLU A 5 -21.71 -5.06 -13.93
N THR A 6 -20.73 -4.31 -14.44
CA THR A 6 -19.37 -4.31 -13.88
C THR A 6 -19.36 -3.81 -12.43
N TRP A 7 -20.15 -2.78 -12.13
CA TRP A 7 -20.27 -2.23 -10.77
C TRP A 7 -21.02 -3.17 -9.82
N LYS A 8 -22.06 -3.85 -10.31
CA LYS A 8 -22.77 -4.86 -9.53
C LYS A 8 -21.85 -6.01 -9.14
N ARG A 9 -21.08 -6.55 -10.09
CA ARG A 9 -20.11 -7.62 -9.84
C ARG A 9 -18.99 -7.19 -8.88
N LEU A 10 -18.49 -5.95 -9.02
CA LEU A 10 -17.51 -5.39 -8.08
C LEU A 10 -18.07 -5.35 -6.64
N ASP A 11 -19.34 -5.00 -6.47
CA ASP A 11 -19.97 -5.04 -5.16
C ASP A 11 -20.16 -6.49 -4.67
N SER A 12 -20.97 -7.28 -5.39
CA SER A 12 -21.45 -8.58 -4.91
C SER A 12 -20.38 -9.66 -4.89
N GLU A 13 -19.52 -9.74 -5.92
CA GLU A 13 -18.55 -10.82 -6.07
C GLU A 13 -17.21 -10.52 -5.37
N ILE A 14 -16.89 -9.24 -5.16
CA ILE A 14 -15.58 -8.81 -4.63
C ILE A 14 -15.70 -8.14 -3.26
N LEU A 15 -16.44 -7.03 -3.15
CA LEU A 15 -16.49 -6.23 -1.92
C LEU A 15 -17.27 -6.92 -0.80
N GLN A 16 -18.42 -7.53 -1.13
CA GLN A 16 -19.27 -8.22 -0.15
C GLN A 16 -18.74 -9.60 0.23
N LYS A 17 -17.89 -10.20 -0.61
CA LYS A 17 -17.32 -11.52 -0.38
C LYS A 17 -16.38 -11.54 0.82
N ASP A 18 -16.52 -12.59 1.64
CA ASP A 18 -15.51 -12.94 2.64
C ASP A 18 -14.49 -13.89 2.01
N TRP A 19 -13.21 -13.58 2.21
CA TRP A 19 -12.08 -14.25 1.57
C TRP A 19 -11.48 -15.29 2.51
N PRO A 20 -11.12 -16.48 2.02
CA PRO A 20 -10.52 -17.52 2.86
C PRO A 20 -9.16 -17.08 3.39
N HIS A 21 -8.90 -17.40 4.65
CA HIS A 21 -7.63 -17.16 5.32
C HIS A 21 -6.94 -18.49 5.65
N ALA A 22 -5.60 -18.48 5.71
CA ALA A 22 -4.80 -19.69 5.98
C ALA A 22 -5.12 -20.34 7.33
N SER A 23 -5.70 -19.59 8.28
CA SER A 23 -6.18 -20.12 9.57
C SER A 23 -7.50 -20.90 9.47
N GLY A 24 -8.07 -21.09 8.28
CA GLY A 24 -9.39 -21.70 8.08
C GLY A 24 -10.58 -20.77 8.33
N HIS A 25 -10.33 -19.54 8.80
CA HIS A 25 -11.34 -18.50 8.97
C HIS A 25 -11.55 -17.71 7.67
N SER A 26 -12.53 -16.82 7.66
CA SER A 26 -12.77 -15.89 6.55
C SER A 26 -12.50 -14.43 6.96
N MET A 27 -12.12 -13.60 5.99
CA MET A 27 -11.82 -12.18 6.19
C MET A 27 -12.52 -11.32 5.13
N PRO A 28 -13.26 -10.26 5.54
CA PRO A 28 -13.81 -9.32 4.58
C PRO A 28 -12.73 -8.35 4.08
N ILE A 29 -12.96 -7.75 2.92
CA ILE A 29 -12.20 -6.55 2.51
C ILE A 29 -12.47 -5.44 3.53
N ARG A 30 -11.43 -4.90 4.16
CA ARG A 30 -11.57 -3.80 5.13
C ARG A 30 -11.81 -2.46 4.45
N VAL A 31 -10.97 -2.15 3.45
CA VAL A 31 -11.05 -0.93 2.65
C VAL A 31 -10.78 -1.27 1.20
N MET A 32 -11.67 -0.85 0.30
CA MET A 32 -11.49 -0.90 -1.15
C MET A 32 -11.23 0.52 -1.67
N ALA A 33 -10.11 0.71 -2.35
CA ALA A 33 -9.82 1.94 -3.08
C ALA A 33 -10.27 1.79 -4.53
N VAL A 34 -11.04 2.75 -5.04
CA VAL A 34 -11.53 2.78 -6.41
C VAL A 34 -11.01 4.04 -7.09
N ASP A 35 -10.27 3.87 -8.20
CA ASP A 35 -9.68 5.00 -8.93
C ASP A 35 -10.78 5.86 -9.57
N SER A 36 -10.76 7.15 -9.25
CA SER A 36 -11.72 8.13 -9.78
C SER A 36 -11.14 8.96 -10.93
N GLY A 37 -10.00 8.55 -11.51
CA GLY A 37 -9.28 9.29 -12.54
C GLY A 37 -9.97 9.35 -13.90
N TYR A 38 -10.74 8.31 -14.26
CA TYR A 38 -11.46 8.22 -15.53
C TYR A 38 -12.98 8.36 -15.38
N ALA A 39 -13.65 7.39 -14.74
CA ALA A 39 -15.11 7.35 -14.59
C ALA A 39 -15.58 7.97 -13.25
N THR A 40 -15.22 9.22 -13.01
CA THR A 40 -15.35 9.87 -11.69
C THR A 40 -16.76 9.80 -11.09
N GLN A 41 -17.82 10.07 -11.87
CA GLN A 41 -19.20 10.08 -11.35
C GLN A 41 -19.70 8.67 -10.99
N ASP A 42 -19.35 7.66 -11.78
CA ASP A 42 -19.71 6.26 -11.50
C ASP A 42 -19.02 5.76 -10.23
N VAL A 43 -17.73 6.09 -10.08
CA VAL A 43 -16.96 5.79 -8.87
C VAL A 43 -17.60 6.45 -7.65
N TYR A 44 -17.98 7.72 -7.77
CA TYR A 44 -18.63 8.43 -6.67
C TYR A 44 -20.00 7.83 -6.33
N ALA A 45 -20.77 7.44 -7.36
CA ALA A 45 -22.06 6.80 -7.20
C ALA A 45 -21.97 5.41 -6.55
N PHE A 46 -20.89 4.67 -6.81
CA PHE A 46 -20.57 3.41 -6.16
C PHE A 46 -20.17 3.62 -4.70
N VAL A 47 -19.09 4.37 -4.44
CA VAL A 47 -18.50 4.45 -3.09
C VAL A 47 -19.47 5.04 -2.07
N ARG A 48 -20.34 5.98 -2.45
CA ARG A 48 -21.33 6.60 -1.53
C ARG A 48 -22.33 5.60 -0.93
N ASN A 49 -22.50 4.42 -1.53
CA ASN A 49 -23.40 3.38 -1.05
C ASN A 49 -22.74 2.47 0.00
N HIS A 50 -21.45 2.67 0.28
CA HIS A 50 -20.67 1.88 1.22
C HIS A 50 -20.18 2.74 2.39
N PRO A 51 -19.82 2.11 3.53
CA PRO A 51 -19.17 2.80 4.64
C PRO A 51 -18.00 3.65 4.14
N GLN A 52 -17.85 4.86 4.70
CA GLN A 52 -16.83 5.82 4.29
C GLN A 52 -15.73 5.90 5.35
N ALA A 53 -14.46 5.91 4.90
CA ALA A 53 -13.33 6.22 5.78
C ALA A 53 -13.32 7.70 6.15
N VAL A 54 -12.94 8.03 7.38
CA VAL A 54 -12.87 9.40 7.90
C VAL A 54 -11.42 9.90 7.96
N TRP A 55 -11.25 11.22 7.85
CA TRP A 55 -9.98 11.90 8.08
C TRP A 55 -10.18 12.93 9.20
N GLY A 56 -9.37 12.86 10.26
CA GLY A 56 -9.45 13.77 11.40
C GLY A 56 -8.07 14.04 12.01
N GLY A 57 -8.04 14.68 13.19
CA GLY A 57 -6.79 15.05 13.87
C GLY A 57 -5.86 13.87 14.18
N SER A 58 -6.41 12.67 14.33
CA SER A 58 -5.66 11.43 14.50
C SER A 58 -5.46 10.66 13.18
N GLY A 59 -5.48 11.33 12.02
CA GLY A 59 -5.27 10.73 10.70
C GLY A 59 -6.46 9.95 10.13
N ALA A 60 -6.18 9.14 9.11
CA ALA A 60 -7.18 8.32 8.41
C ALA A 60 -7.71 7.16 9.27
N ARG A 61 -9.00 6.87 9.17
CA ARG A 61 -9.60 5.71 9.84
C ARG A 61 -10.77 5.15 9.06
N ALA A 62 -10.79 3.84 8.85
CA ALA A 62 -11.95 3.09 8.42
C ALA A 62 -12.37 2.10 9.52
N SER A 63 -13.48 2.37 10.20
CA SER A 63 -13.93 1.54 11.34
C SER A 63 -14.72 0.30 10.89
N GLN A 64 -15.45 0.41 9.79
CA GLN A 64 -16.35 -0.64 9.31
C GLN A 64 -15.67 -1.44 8.18
N PRO A 65 -15.85 -2.76 8.12
CA PRO A 65 -15.44 -3.53 6.95
C PRO A 65 -16.25 -3.10 5.73
N ARG A 66 -15.79 -3.54 4.54
CA ARG A 66 -16.43 -3.23 3.25
C ARG A 66 -16.56 -1.73 3.00
N THR A 67 -15.65 -0.94 3.60
CA THR A 67 -15.51 0.48 3.33
C THR A 67 -15.01 0.66 1.91
N ALA A 68 -15.62 1.56 1.13
CA ALA A 68 -15.16 1.90 -0.21
C ALA A 68 -14.81 3.39 -0.29
N VAL A 69 -13.66 3.71 -0.88
CA VAL A 69 -13.15 5.08 -0.99
C VAL A 69 -12.76 5.42 -2.43
N ALA A 70 -13.08 6.63 -2.86
CA ALA A 70 -12.59 7.17 -4.12
C ALA A 70 -11.16 7.67 -3.95
N VAL A 71 -10.23 7.18 -4.77
CA VAL A 71 -8.84 7.62 -4.78
C VAL A 71 -8.49 8.32 -6.07
N LYS A 72 -7.56 9.27 -5.98
CA LYS A 72 -6.97 9.95 -7.13
C LYS A 72 -5.46 10.03 -6.98
N GLY A 73 -4.72 9.46 -7.93
CA GLY A 73 -3.26 9.55 -7.97
C GLY A 73 -2.76 10.98 -8.22
N GLN A 74 -1.69 11.37 -7.53
CA GLN A 74 -0.95 12.61 -7.78
C GLN A 74 0.56 12.36 -7.81
N ALA A 75 1.26 13.13 -8.64
CA ALA A 75 2.71 13.12 -8.78
C ALA A 75 3.39 14.06 -7.75
N ARG A 76 3.06 13.89 -6.47
CA ARG A 76 3.73 14.54 -5.33
C ARG A 76 4.27 13.48 -4.40
N ASP A 77 5.42 13.70 -3.79
CA ASP A 77 6.17 12.70 -3.02
C ASP A 77 6.32 13.03 -1.52
N THR A 78 5.41 13.84 -0.97
CA THR A 78 5.50 14.33 0.42
C THR A 78 4.97 13.34 1.47
N ALA A 79 3.91 12.59 1.14
CA ALA A 79 3.27 11.60 2.01
C ALA A 79 2.43 10.63 1.16
N LEU A 80 2.17 9.42 1.66
CA LEU A 80 1.34 8.44 0.94
C LEU A 80 -0.09 8.95 0.70
N ILE A 81 -0.74 9.47 1.73
CA ILE A 81 -2.01 10.19 1.63
C ILE A 81 -1.71 11.69 1.69
N LEU A 82 -1.94 12.39 0.59
CA LEU A 82 -1.56 13.79 0.41
C LEU A 82 -2.59 14.74 0.98
N SER A 83 -3.87 14.47 0.69
CA SER A 83 -4.99 15.26 1.18
C SER A 83 -6.29 14.52 0.98
N VAL A 84 -7.32 14.94 1.71
CA VAL A 84 -8.66 14.38 1.59
C VAL A 84 -9.63 15.52 1.31
N SER A 85 -10.10 15.61 0.07
CA SER A 85 -11.03 16.65 -0.36
C SER A 85 -12.46 16.13 -0.25
N LYS A 86 -13.37 16.96 0.27
CA LYS A 86 -14.81 16.70 0.14
C LYS A 86 -15.16 16.80 -1.34
N ALA A 87 -15.82 15.79 -1.88
CA ALA A 87 -16.35 15.84 -3.25
C ALA A 87 -17.64 16.68 -3.35
N ASP A 88 -18.00 17.37 -2.28
CA ASP A 88 -19.31 17.98 -2.07
C ASP A 88 -19.13 19.43 -1.62
N THR A 89 -19.29 20.35 -2.57
CA THR A 89 -19.42 21.79 -2.32
C THR A 89 -20.92 22.14 -2.39
N GLY A 90 -21.76 21.48 -1.60
CA GLY A 90 -23.22 21.71 -1.69
C GLY A 90 -24.15 20.60 -1.19
N GLY A 91 -23.82 19.94 -0.08
CA GLY A 91 -24.78 19.22 0.79
C GLY A 91 -25.53 18.00 0.22
N LYS A 92 -25.28 17.55 -1.02
CA LYS A 92 -26.07 16.48 -1.67
C LYS A 92 -25.37 15.11 -1.73
N ARG A 93 -24.09 15.00 -1.39
CA ARG A 93 -23.27 13.77 -1.53
C ARG A 93 -22.82 13.17 -0.20
N ARG A 94 -23.63 13.23 0.86
CA ARG A 94 -23.50 12.45 2.13
C ARG A 94 -22.07 12.30 2.67
N GLY A 95 -21.24 13.35 2.57
CA GLY A 95 -19.87 13.32 3.12
C GLY A 95 -18.85 12.50 2.33
N LEU A 96 -19.08 12.22 1.04
CA LEU A 96 -18.11 11.57 0.15
C LEU A 96 -16.78 12.34 0.10
N ARG A 97 -15.69 11.60 0.21
CA ARG A 97 -14.32 12.12 0.20
C ARG A 97 -13.52 11.50 -0.94
N VAL A 98 -12.68 12.32 -1.57
CA VAL A 98 -11.65 11.89 -2.53
C VAL A 98 -10.32 11.93 -1.83
N TRP A 99 -9.63 10.79 -1.86
CA TRP A 99 -8.36 10.58 -1.21
C TRP A 99 -7.24 10.77 -2.24
N ASN A 100 -6.47 11.85 -2.11
CA ASN A 100 -5.35 12.09 -3.01
C ASN A 100 -4.16 11.24 -2.56
N VAL A 101 -3.77 10.30 -3.42
CA VAL A 101 -2.72 9.32 -3.13
C VAL A 101 -1.45 9.69 -3.87
N SER A 102 -0.32 9.64 -3.18
CA SER A 102 0.99 9.74 -3.80
C SER A 102 1.33 8.44 -4.52
N GLY A 103 1.29 8.48 -5.85
CA GLY A 103 1.87 7.42 -6.67
C GLY A 103 3.38 7.24 -6.40
N PRO A 104 4.19 8.33 -6.38
CA PRO A 104 5.62 8.21 -6.16
C PRO A 104 6.02 7.55 -4.83
N VAL A 105 5.40 7.91 -3.70
CA VAL A 105 5.73 7.33 -2.39
C VAL A 105 5.41 5.83 -2.38
N ALA A 106 4.21 5.46 -2.84
CA ALA A 106 3.79 4.06 -2.89
C ALA A 106 4.67 3.22 -3.83
N LYS A 107 5.05 3.77 -4.99
CA LYS A 107 5.93 3.10 -5.97
C LYS A 107 7.34 2.91 -5.42
N MET A 108 7.93 3.94 -4.79
CA MET A 108 9.23 3.81 -4.14
C MET A 108 9.23 2.74 -3.04
N GLU A 109 8.21 2.74 -2.18
CA GLU A 109 8.07 1.76 -1.11
C GLU A 109 7.93 0.34 -1.66
N LEU A 110 7.04 0.14 -2.65
CA LEU A 110 6.86 -1.15 -3.32
C LEU A 110 8.15 -1.65 -3.96
N TYR A 111 8.87 -0.81 -4.70
CA TYR A 111 10.07 -1.23 -5.42
C TYR A 111 11.21 -1.59 -4.47
N ARG A 112 11.29 -0.92 -3.31
CA ARG A 112 12.21 -1.33 -2.23
C ARG A 112 11.83 -2.69 -1.66
N TRP A 113 10.55 -2.95 -1.46
CA TRP A 113 10.06 -4.25 -0.98
C TRP A 113 10.25 -5.40 -1.97
N LEU A 114 10.10 -5.13 -3.27
CA LEU A 114 10.36 -6.12 -4.32
C LEU A 114 11.84 -6.52 -4.42
N LYS A 115 12.76 -5.68 -3.91
CA LYS A 115 14.20 -5.96 -3.85
C LYS A 115 14.63 -6.70 -2.57
N LEU A 116 13.71 -6.97 -1.63
CA LEU A 116 14.05 -7.73 -0.43
C LEU A 116 14.44 -9.15 -0.80
N GLU A 117 15.54 -9.62 -0.21
CA GLU A 117 15.96 -11.01 -0.33
C GLU A 117 15.01 -11.91 0.47
N TRP A 118 14.56 -12.99 -0.16
CA TRP A 118 13.74 -13.99 0.50
C TRP A 118 14.64 -14.99 1.22
N PRO A 119 14.26 -15.43 2.44
CA PRO A 119 14.97 -16.51 3.09
C PRO A 119 14.89 -17.78 2.23
N THR A 120 15.98 -18.55 2.17
CA THR A 120 16.01 -19.83 1.47
C THR A 120 15.05 -20.82 2.14
N GLN A 121 14.74 -21.94 1.48
CA GLN A 121 13.87 -22.96 2.07
C GLN A 121 14.47 -23.55 3.35
N GLU A 122 15.79 -23.72 3.38
CA GLU A 122 16.54 -24.19 4.55
C GLU A 122 16.45 -23.18 5.70
N ALA A 123 16.68 -21.89 5.41
CA ALA A 123 16.55 -20.84 6.42
C ALA A 123 15.12 -20.75 6.97
N GLN A 124 14.10 -20.95 6.12
CA GLN A 124 12.71 -21.00 6.58
C GLN A 124 12.43 -22.24 7.44
N ALA A 125 13.03 -23.39 7.14
CA ALA A 125 12.94 -24.60 7.96
C ALA A 125 13.59 -24.40 9.34
N ASP A 126 14.65 -23.60 9.41
CA ASP A 126 15.31 -23.17 10.65
C ASP A 126 14.54 -22.06 11.40
N GLY A 127 13.35 -21.69 10.92
CA GLY A 127 12.46 -20.72 11.57
C GLY A 127 12.76 -19.26 11.24
N VAL A 128 13.62 -18.97 10.25
CA VAL A 128 13.87 -17.59 9.81
C VAL A 128 12.61 -17.04 9.13
N ALA A 129 12.02 -16.03 9.76
CA ALA A 129 10.85 -15.34 9.24
C ALA A 129 11.18 -14.47 8.02
N PHE A 130 10.17 -14.22 7.18
CA PHE A 130 10.27 -13.25 6.09
C PHE A 130 10.56 -11.85 6.62
N PRO A 131 11.46 -11.08 5.97
CA PRO A 131 11.73 -9.71 6.39
C PRO A 131 10.47 -8.83 6.26
N PRO A 132 10.29 -7.83 7.15
CA PRO A 132 9.17 -6.89 7.04
C PRO A 132 9.12 -6.21 5.67
N GLY A 133 7.93 -6.21 5.05
CA GLY A 133 7.73 -5.70 3.69
C GLY A 133 7.79 -6.77 2.59
N SER A 134 8.08 -8.03 2.94
CA SER A 134 8.04 -9.13 1.97
C SER A 134 6.71 -9.17 1.21
N CYS A 135 6.80 -9.20 -0.12
CA CYS A 135 5.64 -9.14 -1.01
C CYS A 135 5.21 -10.54 -1.45
N HIS A 136 4.19 -11.09 -0.80
CA HIS A 136 3.62 -12.39 -1.18
C HIS A 136 2.65 -12.23 -2.37
N PHE A 137 2.78 -13.13 -3.36
CA PHE A 137 1.92 -13.18 -4.54
C PHE A 137 1.42 -14.61 -4.74
N PRO A 138 0.18 -14.80 -5.23
CA PRO A 138 -0.20 -16.02 -5.93
C PRO A 138 0.74 -16.30 -7.10
N GLN A 139 0.67 -17.52 -7.65
CA GLN A 139 1.42 -17.92 -8.84
C GLN A 139 0.84 -17.26 -10.11
N TYR A 140 0.97 -15.95 -10.20
CA TYR A 140 0.57 -15.19 -11.38
C TYR A 140 1.54 -15.42 -12.54
N GLY A 141 1.04 -15.23 -13.77
CA GLY A 141 1.88 -15.26 -14.96
C GLY A 141 2.85 -14.08 -15.05
N GLU A 142 3.86 -14.21 -15.90
CA GLU A 142 4.91 -13.20 -16.12
C GLU A 142 4.33 -11.81 -16.45
N GLU A 143 3.23 -11.76 -17.21
CA GLU A 143 2.57 -10.51 -17.60
C GLU A 143 2.15 -9.66 -16.39
N TYR A 144 1.67 -10.28 -15.31
CA TYR A 144 1.32 -9.54 -14.09
C TYR A 144 2.54 -8.81 -13.53
N PHE A 145 3.70 -9.48 -13.50
CA PHE A 145 4.93 -8.90 -12.97
C PHE A 145 5.50 -7.84 -13.92
N LYS A 146 5.37 -8.02 -15.24
CA LYS A 146 5.71 -6.98 -16.23
C LYS A 146 4.90 -5.70 -16.01
N GLN A 147 3.61 -5.83 -15.71
CA GLN A 147 2.75 -4.69 -15.38
C GLN A 147 3.06 -4.09 -14.00
N LEU A 148 3.35 -4.94 -13.00
CA LEU A 148 3.73 -4.51 -11.65
C LEU A 148 4.99 -3.65 -11.67
N THR A 149 5.92 -3.93 -12.59
CA THR A 149 7.16 -3.17 -12.77
C THR A 149 7.16 -2.30 -14.03
N ALA A 150 5.99 -1.88 -14.52
CA ALA A 150 5.86 -1.17 -15.80
C ALA A 150 6.35 0.29 -15.78
N GLU A 151 6.74 0.82 -14.62
CA GLU A 151 7.24 2.19 -14.50
C GLU A 151 8.65 2.23 -13.93
N ARG A 152 9.41 3.25 -14.31
CA ARG A 152 10.77 3.49 -13.77
C ARG A 152 10.92 4.92 -13.29
N ARG A 153 11.79 5.11 -12.30
CA ARG A 153 12.12 6.44 -11.77
C ARG A 153 13.25 7.03 -12.61
N VAL A 154 13.01 8.18 -13.24
CA VAL A 154 14.00 8.90 -14.04
C VAL A 154 14.26 10.26 -13.41
N ILE A 155 15.53 10.58 -13.17
CA ILE A 155 15.96 11.89 -12.68
C ILE A 155 16.38 12.75 -13.88
N ARG A 156 15.68 13.86 -14.09
CA ARG A 156 16.02 14.85 -15.12
C ARG A 156 16.28 16.22 -14.50
N ILE A 157 17.20 16.97 -15.08
CA ILE A 157 17.41 18.37 -14.68
C ILE A 157 16.26 19.19 -15.25
N HIS A 158 15.52 19.88 -14.40
CA HIS A 158 14.49 20.83 -14.79
C HIS A 158 14.78 22.18 -14.12
N LYS A 159 14.99 23.22 -14.92
CA LYS A 159 15.36 24.57 -14.43
C LYS A 159 16.57 24.56 -13.47
N GLY A 160 17.60 23.77 -13.78
CA GLY A 160 18.81 23.68 -12.98
C GLY A 160 18.74 22.74 -11.76
N PHE A 161 17.56 22.20 -11.42
CA PHE A 161 17.39 21.29 -10.29
C PHE A 161 17.06 19.86 -10.73
N PRO A 162 17.61 18.82 -10.07
CA PRO A 162 17.23 17.44 -10.35
C PRO A 162 15.76 17.21 -9.94
N LYS A 163 14.95 16.75 -10.87
CA LYS A 163 13.55 16.40 -10.68
C LYS A 163 13.37 14.92 -11.01
N ALA A 164 12.95 14.14 -10.01
CA ALA A 164 12.57 12.75 -10.22
C ALA A 164 11.15 12.67 -10.80
N THR A 165 10.98 11.86 -11.84
CA THR A 165 9.69 11.58 -12.49
C THR A 165 9.54 10.09 -12.71
N TRP A 166 8.35 9.56 -12.52
CA TRP A 166 8.02 8.18 -12.88
C TRP A 166 7.55 8.12 -14.33
N GLU A 167 8.12 7.21 -15.10
CA GLU A 167 7.79 7.02 -16.51
C GLU A 167 7.32 5.61 -16.76
N LYS A 168 6.17 5.48 -17.43
CA LYS A 168 5.61 4.21 -17.88
C LYS A 168 6.32 3.74 -19.15
N ASP A 169 6.62 2.45 -19.22
CA ASP A 169 7.00 1.77 -20.44
C ASP A 169 5.79 1.74 -21.40
N PRO A 170 5.88 2.40 -22.58
CA PRO A 170 4.75 2.49 -23.50
C PRO A 170 4.33 1.12 -24.08
N SER A 171 5.20 0.10 -24.01
CA SER A 171 4.90 -1.25 -24.48
C SER A 171 4.13 -2.10 -23.46
N ARG A 172 3.96 -1.61 -22.23
CA ARG A 172 3.37 -2.37 -21.12
C ARG A 172 2.16 -1.65 -20.55
N ASN A 173 1.18 -2.42 -20.12
CA ASN A 173 0.14 -1.86 -19.27
C ASN A 173 0.64 -1.78 -17.81
N ASN A 174 -0.06 -1.04 -16.95
CA ASN A 174 0.40 -0.75 -15.57
C ASN A 174 -0.71 -0.92 -14.52
N GLU A 175 -1.82 -1.59 -14.88
CA GLU A 175 -2.97 -1.74 -13.99
C GLU A 175 -2.59 -2.53 -12.74
N ALA A 176 -1.74 -3.56 -12.86
CA ALA A 176 -1.25 -4.32 -11.70
C ALA A 176 -0.49 -3.42 -10.71
N LEU A 177 0.34 -2.50 -11.21
CA LEU A 177 1.07 -1.53 -10.39
C LEU A 177 0.11 -0.55 -9.70
N ASP A 178 -0.81 0.05 -10.45
CA ASP A 178 -1.75 1.03 -9.90
C ASP A 178 -2.70 0.37 -8.88
N CYS A 179 -3.15 -0.86 -9.13
CA CYS A 179 -3.91 -1.64 -8.15
C CYS A 179 -3.12 -1.89 -6.86
N ARG A 180 -1.83 -2.24 -6.95
CA ARG A 180 -0.98 -2.45 -5.76
C ARG A 180 -0.75 -1.15 -4.99
N VAL A 181 -0.54 -0.03 -5.69
CA VAL A 181 -0.41 1.32 -5.11
C VAL A 181 -1.68 1.70 -4.35
N TYR A 182 -2.85 1.49 -4.94
CA TYR A 182 -4.11 1.83 -4.28
C TYR A 182 -4.50 0.87 -3.17
N ALA A 183 -4.13 -0.41 -3.25
CA ALA A 183 -4.23 -1.34 -2.13
C ALA A 183 -3.37 -0.89 -0.93
N ARG A 184 -2.14 -0.41 -1.19
CA ARG A 184 -1.27 0.15 -0.16
C ARG A 184 -1.85 1.42 0.47
N ALA A 185 -2.46 2.29 -0.33
CA ALA A 185 -3.19 3.45 0.17
C ALA A 185 -4.40 3.04 1.03
N ALA A 186 -5.19 2.05 0.60
CA ALA A 186 -6.32 1.51 1.36
C ALA A 186 -5.87 0.94 2.71
N ALA A 187 -4.73 0.25 2.75
CA ALA A 187 -4.11 -0.25 3.98
C ALA A 187 -3.74 0.90 4.95
N SER A 188 -3.17 1.99 4.43
CA SER A 188 -2.87 3.18 5.22
C SER A 188 -4.15 3.86 5.75
N ILE A 189 -5.20 3.94 4.92
CA ILE A 189 -6.51 4.48 5.30
C ILE A 189 -7.18 3.65 6.40
N TYR A 190 -7.05 2.33 6.36
CA TYR A 190 -7.50 1.45 7.44
C TYR A 190 -6.74 1.72 8.74
N GLY A 191 -5.48 2.15 8.65
CA GLY A 191 -4.62 2.50 9.76
C GLY A 191 -3.58 1.43 10.10
N LEU A 192 -3.21 0.59 9.12
CA LEU A 192 -2.19 -0.46 9.31
C LEU A 192 -0.84 0.09 9.77
N ASP A 193 -0.42 1.23 9.23
CA ASP A 193 0.86 1.89 9.60
C ASP A 193 0.93 2.35 11.06
N ARG A 194 -0.21 2.33 11.77
CA ARG A 194 -0.38 2.91 13.11
C ARG A 194 -1.05 1.90 14.05
N MET A 195 -1.04 0.63 13.65
CA MET A 195 -1.69 -0.43 14.38
C MET A 195 -0.80 -0.86 15.54
N SER A 196 -1.33 -0.74 16.76
CA SER A 196 -0.63 -1.20 17.95
C SER A 196 -0.72 -2.72 18.10
N ASP A 197 0.21 -3.31 18.85
CA ASP A 197 0.21 -4.75 19.17
C ASP A 197 -1.11 -5.20 19.78
N TYR A 198 -1.71 -4.38 20.65
CA TYR A 198 -3.04 -4.66 21.19
C TYR A 198 -4.06 -4.97 20.09
N ARG A 199 -4.06 -4.18 19.01
CA ARG A 199 -4.99 -4.40 17.88
C ARG A 199 -4.59 -5.61 17.05
N TRP A 200 -3.30 -5.83 16.82
CA TRP A 200 -2.82 -7.03 16.12
C TRP A 200 -3.24 -8.30 16.86
N ARG A 201 -2.99 -8.40 18.16
CA ARG A 201 -3.38 -9.53 19.00
C ARG A 201 -4.89 -9.77 19.03
N ARG A 202 -5.69 -8.70 19.02
CA ARG A 202 -7.16 -8.81 18.89
C ARG A 202 -7.61 -9.36 17.54
N MET A 203 -6.90 -9.04 16.46
CA MET A 203 -7.20 -9.59 15.14
C MET A 203 -6.78 -11.07 15.05
N GLU A 204 -5.64 -11.44 15.65
CA GLU A 204 -5.21 -12.84 15.79
C GLU A 204 -6.23 -13.67 16.58
N GLU A 205 -6.70 -13.15 17.73
CA GLU A 205 -7.76 -13.78 18.54
C GLU A 205 -9.03 -14.03 17.72
N ALA A 206 -9.46 -13.04 16.93
CA ALA A 206 -10.64 -13.17 16.06
C ALA A 206 -10.44 -14.19 14.91
N LEU A 207 -9.20 -14.58 14.61
CA LEU A 207 -8.84 -15.64 13.67
C LEU A 207 -8.59 -16.98 14.36
N GLY A 208 -8.98 -17.11 15.64
CA GLY A 208 -8.82 -18.32 16.45
C GLY A 208 -7.37 -18.61 16.86
N MET A 209 -6.45 -17.66 16.71
CA MET A 209 -5.07 -17.81 17.15
C MET A 209 -4.97 -17.53 18.65
N LYS A 210 -4.18 -18.33 19.37
CA LYS A 210 -3.88 -18.09 20.78
C LYS A 210 -3.01 -16.84 20.91
N ALA A 211 -3.63 -15.71 21.23
CA ALA A 211 -2.95 -14.42 21.35
C ALA A 211 -2.91 -13.95 22.82
N ASN A 212 -1.72 -13.60 23.33
CA ASN A 212 -1.62 -12.89 24.60
C ASN A 212 -1.91 -11.40 24.38
N ILE A 213 -3.08 -10.94 24.80
CA ILE A 213 -3.55 -9.57 24.54
C ILE A 213 -3.06 -8.64 25.66
N PRO A 214 -2.19 -7.65 25.36
CA PRO A 214 -1.72 -6.71 26.37
C PRO A 214 -2.85 -5.81 26.87
N LYS A 215 -2.66 -5.14 28.00
CA LYS A 215 -3.58 -4.07 28.43
C LYS A 215 -3.51 -2.91 27.43
N ARG A 216 -4.66 -2.32 27.10
CA ARG A 216 -4.74 -1.19 26.15
C ARG A 216 -3.85 -0.03 26.63
N GLY A 217 -2.91 0.40 25.79
CA GLY A 217 -1.97 1.49 26.09
C GLY A 217 -0.62 1.04 26.65
N VAL A 218 -0.43 -0.26 26.88
CA VAL A 218 0.89 -0.87 27.14
C VAL A 218 1.36 -1.47 25.82
N GLU A 219 2.30 -0.80 25.15
CA GLU A 219 3.00 -1.39 24.01
C GLU A 219 3.90 -2.51 24.53
N ILE A 220 3.81 -3.69 23.92
CA ILE A 220 4.79 -4.73 24.19
C ILE A 220 6.04 -4.25 23.44
N PRO A 221 7.22 -4.17 24.08
CA PRO A 221 8.42 -3.89 23.30
C PRO A 221 8.52 -4.93 22.20
N VAL A 222 8.66 -4.49 20.94
CA VAL A 222 8.98 -5.39 19.82
C VAL A 222 10.18 -6.20 20.27
N THR A 223 9.96 -7.48 20.60
CA THR A 223 11.01 -8.34 21.10
C THR A 223 12.11 -8.41 20.04
N GLU A 224 13.37 -8.48 20.50
CA GLU A 224 14.57 -8.48 19.65
C GLU A 224 14.55 -9.53 18.52
N GLU A 225 13.63 -10.49 18.54
CA GLU A 225 13.42 -11.52 17.52
C GLU A 225 13.14 -11.01 16.10
N THR A 226 12.65 -9.77 15.91
CA THR A 226 12.51 -9.17 14.56
C THR A 226 13.65 -8.22 14.18
N ARG A 227 14.59 -8.00 15.09
CA ARG A 227 15.84 -7.30 14.75
C ARG A 227 16.80 -8.35 14.19
N ALA A 228 16.58 -8.78 12.96
CA ALA A 228 17.70 -9.26 12.16
C ALA A 228 18.78 -8.17 12.28
N LYS A 229 19.88 -8.47 12.97
CA LYS A 229 21.01 -7.56 13.05
C LYS A 229 21.34 -7.20 11.60
N PRO A 230 21.34 -5.91 11.21
CA PRO A 230 21.95 -5.53 9.95
C PRO A 230 23.34 -6.15 9.96
N SER A 231 23.67 -6.95 8.95
CA SER A 231 25.06 -7.35 8.75
C SER A 231 25.91 -6.08 8.81
N GLU A 232 26.94 -6.08 9.66
CA GLU A 232 27.77 -4.91 9.83
C GLU A 232 28.28 -4.46 8.46
N PRO A 233 28.07 -3.20 8.04
CA PRO A 233 28.69 -2.71 6.83
C PRO A 233 30.19 -2.75 7.06
N VAL A 234 30.90 -3.55 6.26
CA VAL A 234 32.36 -3.53 6.16
C VAL A 234 32.76 -2.08 5.89
N LYS A 235 33.32 -1.39 6.90
CA LYS A 235 33.73 0.01 6.77
C LYS A 235 34.85 0.10 5.72
N PRO A 236 34.65 0.75 4.57
CA PRO A 236 35.79 1.09 3.73
C PRO A 236 36.64 2.12 4.49
N LYS A 237 37.95 1.85 4.57
CA LYS A 237 38.92 2.77 5.18
C LYS A 237 38.76 4.16 4.57
N SER A 238 38.48 5.14 5.42
CA SER A 238 38.30 6.54 5.06
C SER A 238 39.58 7.11 4.44
N ARG A 239 39.52 7.43 3.15
CA ARG A 239 40.29 8.53 2.56
C ARG A 239 39.27 9.53 2.02
N PHE A 240 39.09 10.64 2.74
CA PHE A 240 38.30 11.76 2.25
C PHE A 240 38.95 12.30 0.98
N THR A 241 38.32 12.00 -0.15
CA THR A 241 38.55 12.67 -1.43
C THR A 241 37.19 13.21 -1.84
N GLN A 242 37.10 14.50 -2.19
CA GLN A 242 35.86 15.13 -2.69
C GLN A 242 35.28 14.25 -3.81
N ARG A 243 34.14 13.61 -3.56
CA ARG A 243 33.47 12.75 -4.54
C ARG A 243 32.86 13.64 -5.62
N LYS A 244 33.32 13.48 -6.86
CA LYS A 244 32.60 13.94 -8.06
C LYS A 244 31.19 13.38 -8.06
N THR A 245 30.23 14.15 -8.55
CA THR A 245 28.82 13.77 -8.74
C THR A 245 28.72 12.43 -9.48
N VAL A 246 28.23 11.39 -8.80
CA VAL A 246 27.98 10.08 -9.41
C VAL A 246 26.49 10.01 -9.75
N LYS A 247 26.17 9.74 -11.02
CA LYS A 247 24.82 9.30 -11.40
C LYS A 247 24.58 7.93 -10.75
N SER A 248 23.46 7.78 -10.05
CA SER A 248 22.96 6.46 -9.66
C SER A 248 22.76 5.63 -10.93
N ASP A 249 23.48 4.51 -11.06
CA ASP A 249 23.27 3.50 -12.10
C ASP A 249 22.09 2.57 -11.78
N ASP A 250 21.41 2.76 -10.64
CA ASP A 250 20.17 2.07 -10.32
C ASP A 250 18.99 2.89 -10.87
N PRO A 251 18.33 2.46 -11.97
CA PRO A 251 17.19 3.16 -12.55
C PRO A 251 15.93 3.14 -11.66
N TYR A 252 16.04 2.58 -10.45
CA TYR A 252 14.97 2.48 -9.47
C TYR A 252 15.29 3.24 -8.16
N LEU A 253 16.37 4.05 -8.11
CA LEU A 253 16.70 4.96 -7.01
C LEU A 253 16.73 6.43 -7.45
#